data_AF-A0A0Q8WIT8-F1
#
_entry.id   AF-A0A0Q8WIT8-F1
#
_cell.length_a   1.000
_cell.length_b   1.000
_cell.length_c   1.000
_cell.angle_alpha   90.00
_cell.angle_beta   90.00
_cell.angle_gamma   90.00
#
_symmetry.space_group_name_H-M   'P 1'
#
loop_
_entity.id
_entity.type
_entity.pdbx_description
1 polymer ?
#
loop_
_entity_poly.entity_id
_entity_poly.type
_entity_poly.pdbx_seq_one_letter_code
_entity_poly.pdbx_strand_id
1 'polypeptide(L)'
;MTDTATTEPNQPTSRRRLLIVLAAVLVVVIALIVGSFLYAASAANGKASDYDDAYAAWKAKDKAVLLAATAKLPVDTYLRKDTSSAKGLAKQKKGCDAVAAAREDLADAARRLPTMGDSGFMAKVSSKYSDAGDRSERRAKLVATYVSTASKTLAQVERDCRWNIAYNTSAVKPNKLWKDTEKYLMKGTGSEPGVTCSEKVCISSITKKKNKYADLRIRALKEQRKTLALLKSKDCEATSYGRACVTLAKSYASTVRTSLASYTFIRKTASTVGNNGIDKRQAKERKAWKAAVKADRAAVLKVAPELKKSKDLKASPSWTDIFFAHVDKRLLAGLKDERAAIGKL
;
A
#
# COMPACT_ATOMS: atom_id res chain seq x y z
N MET A 1 7.51 -105.95 38.08
CA MET A 1 7.61 -104.82 37.14
C MET A 1 6.24 -104.18 37.08
N THR A 2 6.11 -103.02 37.70
CA THR A 2 4.89 -102.21 37.79
C THR A 2 5.01 -101.09 36.77
N ASP A 3 4.17 -101.11 35.73
CA ASP A 3 3.96 -99.95 34.87
C ASP A 3 2.56 -99.40 35.10
N THR A 4 2.54 -98.25 35.76
CA THR A 4 1.36 -97.40 35.96
C THR A 4 1.25 -96.51 34.73
N ALA A 5 0.35 -96.83 33.80
CA ALA A 5 0.02 -95.93 32.70
C ALA A 5 -1.06 -94.95 33.17
N THR A 6 -0.62 -93.73 33.46
CA THR A 6 -1.46 -92.59 33.82
C THR A 6 -2.37 -92.23 32.64
N THR A 7 -3.68 -92.45 32.77
CA THR A 7 -4.67 -91.91 31.83
C THR A 7 -4.81 -90.39 32.00
N GLU A 8 -4.43 -89.63 30.97
CA GLU A 8 -4.82 -88.22 30.85
C GLU A 8 -6.33 -88.11 30.64
N PRO A 9 -7.02 -87.15 31.30
CA PRO A 9 -8.43 -86.93 31.06
C PRO A 9 -8.64 -86.34 29.65
N ASN A 10 -9.26 -87.15 28.79
CA ASN A 10 -9.77 -86.75 27.48
C ASN A 10 -10.72 -85.54 27.65
N GLN A 11 -10.28 -84.36 27.19
CA GLN A 11 -11.16 -83.19 27.13
C GLN A 11 -12.39 -83.47 26.25
N PRO A 12 -13.59 -83.00 26.63
CA PRO A 12 -14.81 -83.24 25.86
C PRO A 12 -14.68 -82.63 24.45
N THR A 13 -14.97 -83.46 23.44
CA THR A 13 -14.89 -83.17 21.99
C THR A 13 -15.66 -81.91 21.56
N SER A 14 -16.63 -81.44 22.35
CA SER A 14 -17.40 -80.21 22.10
C SER A 14 -16.60 -78.92 22.36
N ARG A 15 -15.71 -78.91 23.36
CA ARG A 15 -14.84 -77.74 23.66
C ARG A 15 -13.78 -77.55 22.58
N ARG A 16 -13.25 -78.66 22.05
CA ARG A 16 -12.21 -78.63 21.00
C ARG A 16 -12.73 -78.04 19.69
N ARG A 17 -13.96 -78.39 19.28
CA ARG A 17 -14.63 -77.79 18.11
C ARG A 17 -14.95 -76.31 18.30
N LEU A 18 -15.42 -75.92 19.50
CA LEU A 18 -15.70 -74.51 19.81
C LEU A 18 -14.43 -73.64 19.73
N LEU A 19 -13.30 -74.13 20.27
CA LEU A 19 -12.01 -73.43 20.21
C LEU A 19 -11.50 -73.26 18.76
N ILE A 20 -11.70 -74.26 17.90
CA ILE A 20 -11.33 -74.18 16.48
C ILE A 20 -12.18 -73.12 15.75
N VAL A 21 -13.49 -73.09 16.00
CA VAL A 21 -14.39 -72.08 15.41
C VAL A 21 -14.03 -70.68 15.91
N LEU A 22 -13.77 -70.50 17.21
CA LEU A 22 -13.35 -69.22 17.77
C LEU A 22 -11.98 -68.77 17.21
N ALA A 23 -11.03 -69.68 17.05
CA ALA A 23 -9.74 -69.38 16.43
C ALA A 23 -9.91 -68.96 14.96
N ALA A 24 -10.77 -69.64 14.19
CA ALA A 24 -11.05 -69.29 12.81
C ALA A 24 -11.72 -67.90 12.70
N VAL A 25 -12.72 -67.61 13.54
CA VAL A 25 -13.36 -66.28 13.62
C VAL A 25 -12.35 -65.21 14.01
N LEU A 26 -11.48 -65.49 15.00
CA LEU A 26 -10.44 -64.55 15.41
C LEU A 26 -9.47 -64.24 14.27
N VAL A 27 -9.04 -65.24 13.51
CA VAL A 27 -8.16 -65.04 12.34
C VAL A 27 -8.85 -64.19 11.26
N VAL A 28 -10.14 -64.44 10.99
CA VAL A 28 -10.92 -63.63 10.03
C VAL A 28 -11.03 -62.17 10.52
N VAL A 29 -11.31 -61.97 11.80
CA VAL A 29 -11.39 -60.62 12.39
C VAL A 29 -10.04 -59.90 12.31
N ILE A 30 -8.93 -60.57 12.65
CA ILE A 30 -7.58 -60.01 12.53
C ILE A 30 -7.28 -59.66 11.07
N ALA A 31 -7.61 -60.54 10.11
CA ALA A 31 -7.40 -60.29 8.69
C ALA A 31 -8.20 -59.09 8.18
N LEU A 32 -9.47 -58.94 8.61
CA LEU A 32 -10.30 -57.78 8.28
C LEU A 32 -9.73 -56.49 8.88
N ILE A 33 -9.24 -56.52 10.12
CA ILE A 33 -8.60 -55.37 10.76
C ILE A 33 -7.33 -54.99 9.98
N VAL A 34 -6.41 -55.93 9.76
CA VAL A 34 -5.15 -55.68 9.04
C VAL A 34 -5.40 -55.20 7.61
N GLY A 35 -6.33 -55.83 6.89
CA GLY A 35 -6.73 -55.42 5.54
C GLY A 35 -7.30 -54.00 5.51
N SER A 36 -8.13 -53.65 6.49
CA SER A 36 -8.67 -52.28 6.63
C SER A 36 -7.58 -51.26 6.93
N PHE A 37 -6.60 -51.61 7.78
CA PHE A 37 -5.44 -50.75 8.08
C PHE A 37 -4.55 -50.53 6.85
N LEU A 38 -4.27 -51.58 6.07
CA LEU A 38 -3.48 -51.47 4.84
C LEU A 38 -4.20 -50.64 3.76
N TYR A 39 -5.51 -50.83 3.60
CA TYR A 39 -6.31 -50.03 2.69
C TYR A 39 -6.32 -48.54 3.11
N ALA A 40 -6.54 -48.27 4.41
CA ALA A 40 -6.51 -46.91 4.94
C ALA A 40 -5.13 -46.26 4.77
N ALA A 41 -4.03 -46.99 5.00
CA ALA A 41 -2.67 -46.51 4.78
C ALA A 41 -2.41 -46.18 3.30
N SER A 42 -2.89 -47.01 2.37
CA SER A 42 -2.78 -46.77 0.93
C SER A 42 -3.57 -45.53 0.50
N ALA A 43 -4.82 -45.40 0.95
CA ALA A 43 -5.65 -44.22 0.69
C ALA A 43 -5.07 -42.93 1.29
N ALA A 44 -4.50 -43.01 2.50
CA ALA A 44 -3.81 -41.89 3.14
C ALA A 44 -2.58 -41.45 2.34
N ASN A 45 -1.79 -42.41 1.82
CA ASN A 45 -0.66 -42.10 0.95
C ASN A 45 -1.11 -41.45 -0.38
N GLY A 46 -2.21 -41.92 -0.97
CA GLY A 46 -2.80 -41.30 -2.16
C GLY A 46 -3.19 -39.84 -1.92
N LYS A 47 -3.91 -39.55 -0.83
CA LYS A 47 -4.27 -38.17 -0.48
C LYS A 47 -3.07 -37.27 -0.20
N ALA A 48 -2.00 -37.82 0.38
CA ALA A 48 -0.77 -37.08 0.58
C ALA A 48 -0.11 -36.70 -0.76
N SER A 49 -0.14 -37.62 -1.73
CA SER A 49 0.32 -37.36 -3.11
C SER A 49 -0.52 -36.29 -3.80
N ASP A 50 -1.86 -36.42 -3.77
CA ASP A 50 -2.78 -35.46 -4.39
C ASP A 50 -2.57 -34.04 -3.84
N TYR A 51 -2.32 -33.93 -2.53
CA TYR A 51 -1.99 -32.65 -1.91
C TYR A 51 -0.65 -32.08 -2.41
N ASP A 52 0.40 -32.89 -2.50
CA ASP A 52 1.70 -32.43 -2.99
C ASP A 52 1.63 -32.01 -4.48
N ASP A 53 0.82 -32.68 -5.30
CA ASP A 53 0.52 -32.30 -6.69
C ASP A 53 -0.26 -30.99 -6.79
N ALA A 54 -1.33 -30.86 -5.99
CA ALA A 54 -2.11 -29.62 -5.91
C ALA A 54 -1.23 -28.45 -5.45
N TYR A 55 -0.36 -28.69 -4.47
CA TYR A 55 0.58 -27.68 -3.98
C TYR A 55 1.62 -27.31 -5.05
N ALA A 56 2.12 -28.27 -5.82
CA ALA A 56 3.02 -28.00 -6.94
C ALA A 56 2.34 -27.12 -8.01
N ALA A 57 1.07 -27.41 -8.32
CA ALA A 57 0.28 -26.59 -9.25
C ALA A 57 0.05 -25.17 -8.71
N TRP A 58 -0.31 -25.02 -7.43
CA TRP A 58 -0.45 -23.72 -6.77
C TRP A 58 0.88 -22.95 -6.77
N LYS A 59 2.00 -23.63 -6.47
CA LYS A 59 3.34 -23.03 -6.46
C LYS A 59 3.75 -22.52 -7.85
N ALA A 60 3.35 -23.20 -8.92
CA ALA A 60 3.62 -22.77 -10.28
C ALA A 60 2.79 -21.54 -10.70
N LYS A 61 1.55 -21.40 -10.21
CA LYS A 61 0.60 -20.35 -10.64
C LYS A 61 0.49 -19.19 -9.66
N ASP A 62 0.16 -19.48 -8.41
CA ASP A 62 -0.27 -18.49 -7.41
C ASP A 62 0.88 -17.91 -6.58
N LYS A 63 1.95 -18.69 -6.33
CA LYS A 63 3.12 -18.17 -5.60
C LYS A 63 3.74 -16.95 -6.30
N ALA A 64 3.82 -16.98 -7.64
CA ALA A 64 4.35 -15.87 -8.41
C ALA A 64 3.49 -14.60 -8.25
N VAL A 65 2.15 -14.75 -8.18
CA VAL A 65 1.21 -13.66 -7.93
C VAL A 65 1.47 -13.03 -6.56
N LEU A 66 1.59 -13.86 -5.50
CA LEU A 66 1.92 -13.38 -4.16
C LEU A 66 3.22 -12.56 -4.14
N LEU A 67 4.29 -13.08 -4.77
CA LEU A 67 5.59 -12.39 -4.80
C LEU A 67 5.55 -11.11 -5.63
N ALA A 68 4.81 -11.10 -6.74
CA ALA A 68 4.71 -9.96 -7.65
C ALA A 68 3.93 -8.78 -7.04
N ALA A 69 2.85 -9.07 -6.30
CA ALA A 69 1.93 -8.06 -5.76
C ALA A 69 2.61 -6.97 -4.92
N THR A 70 3.71 -7.31 -4.23
CA THR A 70 4.46 -6.36 -3.39
C THR A 70 5.85 -6.03 -3.92
N ALA A 71 6.27 -6.63 -5.04
CA ALA A 71 7.63 -6.54 -5.56
C ALA A 71 8.08 -5.10 -5.80
N LYS A 72 7.18 -4.28 -6.35
CA LYS A 72 7.41 -2.87 -6.65
C LYS A 72 6.10 -2.11 -6.64
N LEU A 73 6.19 -0.81 -6.43
CA LEU A 73 5.08 0.09 -6.67
C LEU A 73 4.70 0.05 -8.16
N PRO A 74 3.41 -0.05 -8.53
CA PRO A 74 2.99 0.05 -9.91
C PRO A 74 3.49 1.33 -10.58
N VAL A 75 3.68 1.25 -11.89
CA VAL A 75 4.09 2.42 -12.68
C VAL A 75 2.97 3.45 -12.63
N ASP A 76 3.35 4.72 -12.71
CA ASP A 76 2.45 5.86 -12.73
C ASP A 76 1.63 6.12 -11.44
N THR A 77 1.73 5.30 -10.37
CA THR A 77 1.04 5.53 -9.08
C THR A 77 1.32 6.94 -8.52
N TYR A 78 2.55 7.42 -8.69
CA TYR A 78 2.93 8.80 -8.41
C TYR A 78 3.73 9.35 -9.58
N LEU A 79 3.42 10.59 -9.98
CA LEU A 79 4.12 11.25 -11.07
C LEU A 79 5.01 12.37 -10.53
N ARG A 80 6.14 12.61 -11.21
CA ARG A 80 7.03 13.73 -10.86
C ARG A 80 6.70 15.02 -11.61
N LYS A 81 6.06 14.90 -12.78
CA LYS A 81 5.68 16.01 -13.65
C LYS A 81 4.22 15.86 -14.05
N ASP A 82 3.58 17.01 -14.31
CA ASP A 82 2.20 17.09 -14.80
C ASP A 82 1.17 16.38 -13.91
N THR A 83 1.44 16.30 -12.61
CA THR A 83 0.65 15.57 -11.59
C THR A 83 -0.79 16.06 -11.51
N SER A 84 -1.01 17.36 -11.71
CA SER A 84 -2.34 17.99 -11.74
C SER A 84 -2.90 18.19 -13.15
N SER A 85 -2.35 17.54 -14.19
CA SER A 85 -2.95 17.55 -15.54
C SER A 85 -3.98 16.43 -15.67
N ALA A 86 -4.96 16.57 -16.57
CA ALA A 86 -5.93 15.49 -16.82
C ALA A 86 -5.26 14.16 -17.20
N LYS A 87 -4.23 14.21 -18.07
CA LYS A 87 -3.44 13.05 -18.47
C LYS A 87 -2.66 12.45 -17.29
N GLY A 88 -2.05 13.30 -16.45
CA GLY A 88 -1.32 12.86 -15.26
C GLY A 88 -2.23 12.24 -14.20
N LEU A 89 -3.41 12.79 -13.98
CA LEU A 89 -4.41 12.24 -13.06
C LEU A 89 -4.95 10.89 -13.53
N ALA A 90 -5.22 10.73 -14.84
CA ALA A 90 -5.64 9.45 -15.42
C ALA A 90 -4.57 8.35 -15.25
N LYS A 91 -3.30 8.71 -15.44
CA LYS A 91 -2.16 7.82 -15.19
C LYS A 91 -2.04 7.39 -13.73
N GLN A 92 -2.13 8.35 -12.80
CA GLN A 92 -2.12 8.05 -11.36
C GLN A 92 -3.29 7.16 -10.95
N LYS A 93 -4.49 7.42 -11.49
CA LYS A 93 -5.65 6.56 -11.26
C LYS A 93 -5.37 5.12 -11.70
N LYS A 94 -4.81 4.91 -12.90
CA LYS A 94 -4.43 3.58 -13.38
C LYS A 94 -3.41 2.90 -12.45
N GLY A 95 -2.40 3.65 -12.00
CA GLY A 95 -1.42 3.14 -11.03
C GLY A 95 -2.04 2.79 -9.68
N CYS A 96 -3.02 3.56 -9.21
CA CYS A 96 -3.78 3.29 -7.99
C CYS A 96 -4.67 2.04 -8.13
N ASP A 97 -5.37 1.92 -9.25
CA ASP A 97 -6.27 0.80 -9.53
C ASP A 97 -5.48 -0.51 -9.63
N ALA A 98 -4.24 -0.46 -10.15
CA ALA A 98 -3.32 -1.59 -10.14
C ALA A 98 -2.88 -2.03 -8.72
N VAL A 99 -2.77 -1.10 -7.77
CA VAL A 99 -2.51 -1.45 -6.36
C VAL A 99 -3.72 -2.16 -5.75
N ALA A 100 -4.93 -1.68 -6.04
CA ALA A 100 -6.16 -2.31 -5.58
C ALA A 100 -6.31 -3.73 -6.15
N ALA A 101 -6.09 -3.91 -7.46
CA ALA A 101 -6.11 -5.21 -8.11
C ALA A 101 -5.06 -6.17 -7.50
N ALA A 102 -3.83 -5.70 -7.27
CA ALA A 102 -2.79 -6.51 -6.63
C ALA A 102 -3.18 -6.99 -5.22
N ARG A 103 -4.01 -6.23 -4.50
CA ARG A 103 -4.53 -6.62 -3.18
C ARG A 103 -5.57 -7.75 -3.29
N GLU A 104 -6.44 -7.69 -4.29
CA GLU A 104 -7.42 -8.73 -4.59
C GLU A 104 -6.73 -10.00 -5.07
N ASP A 105 -5.81 -9.89 -6.03
CA ASP A 105 -5.02 -11.00 -6.56
C ASP A 105 -4.25 -11.75 -5.46
N LEU A 106 -3.70 -11.01 -4.49
CA LEU A 106 -2.99 -11.57 -3.34
C LEU A 106 -3.93 -12.35 -2.40
N ALA A 107 -5.15 -11.84 -2.16
CA ALA A 107 -6.15 -12.56 -1.37
C ALA A 107 -6.65 -13.83 -2.10
N ASP A 108 -6.83 -13.75 -3.41
CA ASP A 108 -7.25 -14.86 -4.26
C ASP A 108 -6.22 -15.97 -4.32
N ALA A 109 -4.95 -15.62 -4.54
CA ALA A 109 -3.85 -16.56 -4.53
C ALA A 109 -3.71 -17.27 -3.18
N ALA A 110 -3.94 -16.56 -2.07
CA ALA A 110 -3.93 -17.14 -0.73
C ALA A 110 -5.10 -18.11 -0.51
N ARG A 111 -6.32 -17.75 -0.96
CA ARG A 111 -7.52 -18.59 -0.84
C ARG A 111 -7.41 -19.90 -1.63
N ARG A 112 -6.65 -19.90 -2.73
CA ARG A 112 -6.41 -21.09 -3.56
C ARG A 112 -5.32 -22.02 -3.02
N LEU A 113 -4.66 -21.69 -1.90
CA LEU A 113 -3.66 -22.56 -1.30
C LEU A 113 -4.31 -23.89 -0.87
N PRO A 114 -3.82 -25.05 -1.37
CA PRO A 114 -4.35 -26.34 -0.97
C PRO A 114 -4.13 -26.60 0.53
N THR A 115 -5.14 -27.15 1.18
CA THR A 115 -5.10 -27.55 2.59
C THR A 115 -5.28 -29.05 2.72
N MET A 116 -4.57 -29.67 3.64
CA MET A 116 -4.83 -31.05 4.04
C MET A 116 -5.83 -31.07 5.21
N GLY A 117 -6.72 -32.06 5.24
CA GLY A 117 -7.67 -32.23 6.35
C GLY A 117 -6.99 -32.68 7.63
N ASP A 118 -7.62 -32.36 8.77
CA ASP A 118 -7.09 -32.58 10.12
C ASP A 118 -6.63 -34.03 10.37
N SER A 119 -5.66 -34.17 11.27
CA SER A 119 -4.89 -35.36 11.65
C SER A 119 -5.73 -36.46 12.35
N GLY A 120 -6.74 -36.97 11.65
CA GLY A 120 -7.58 -38.09 12.09
C GLY A 120 -6.91 -39.46 11.94
N PHE A 121 -7.72 -40.52 11.85
CA PHE A 121 -7.25 -41.92 11.72
C PHE A 121 -6.20 -42.11 10.61
N MET A 122 -6.32 -41.37 9.50
CA MET A 122 -5.37 -41.41 8.37
C MET A 122 -3.94 -41.01 8.76
N ALA A 123 -3.76 -40.07 9.69
CA ALA A 123 -2.44 -39.69 10.18
C ALA A 123 -1.81 -40.76 11.09
N LYS A 124 -2.64 -41.56 11.78
CA LYS A 124 -2.17 -42.68 12.62
C LYS A 124 -1.69 -43.88 11.81
N VAL A 125 -2.24 -44.06 10.61
CA VAL A 125 -1.93 -45.22 9.73
C VAL A 125 -0.95 -44.87 8.60
N SER A 126 -0.61 -43.59 8.40
CA SER A 126 0.39 -43.16 7.42
C SER A 126 1.18 -41.95 7.92
N SER A 127 2.50 -42.13 8.03
CA SER A 127 3.44 -41.03 8.30
C SER A 127 3.45 -39.98 7.19
N LYS A 128 3.33 -40.40 5.91
CA LYS A 128 3.29 -39.47 4.77
C LYS A 128 2.11 -38.51 4.86
N TYR A 129 0.94 -39.01 5.26
CA TYR A 129 -0.24 -38.17 5.48
C TYR A 129 -0.02 -37.20 6.64
N SER A 130 0.52 -37.69 7.76
CA SER A 130 0.86 -36.83 8.91
C SER A 130 1.84 -35.71 8.52
N ASP A 131 2.95 -36.06 7.86
CA ASP A 131 3.97 -35.10 7.45
C ASP A 131 3.43 -34.05 6.47
N ALA A 132 2.55 -34.48 5.56
CA ALA A 132 1.93 -33.59 4.58
C ALA A 132 0.92 -32.65 5.25
N GLY A 133 0.22 -33.10 6.30
CA GLY A 133 -0.58 -32.26 7.20
C GLY A 133 0.26 -31.17 7.87
N ASP A 134 1.37 -31.55 8.52
CA ASP A 134 2.29 -30.60 9.15
C ASP A 134 2.89 -29.60 8.14
N ARG A 135 3.21 -30.05 6.92
CA ARG A 135 3.65 -29.16 5.83
C ARG A 135 2.53 -28.19 5.44
N SER A 136 1.30 -28.68 5.31
CA SER A 136 0.12 -27.86 4.95
C SER A 136 -0.13 -26.76 5.98
N GLU A 137 -0.15 -27.08 7.27
CA GLU A 137 -0.37 -26.10 8.33
C GLU A 137 0.74 -25.03 8.35
N ARG A 138 2.01 -25.46 8.29
CA ARG A 138 3.15 -24.52 8.25
C ARG A 138 3.09 -23.58 7.04
N ARG A 139 2.76 -24.11 5.85
CA ARG A 139 2.61 -23.32 4.62
C ARG A 139 1.43 -22.34 4.73
N ALA A 140 0.28 -22.81 5.20
CA ALA A 140 -0.91 -21.99 5.40
C ALA A 140 -0.64 -20.82 6.36
N LYS A 141 0.01 -21.08 7.50
CA LYS A 141 0.40 -20.05 8.47
C LYS A 141 1.34 -19.01 7.86
N LEU A 142 2.32 -19.46 7.07
CA LEU A 142 3.28 -18.56 6.41
C LEU A 142 2.58 -17.67 5.36
N VAL A 143 1.76 -18.27 4.49
CA VAL A 143 0.98 -17.55 3.47
C VAL A 143 0.02 -16.57 4.13
N ALA A 144 -0.74 -16.98 5.16
CA ALA A 144 -1.67 -16.12 5.87
C ALA A 144 -0.98 -14.92 6.54
N THR A 145 0.19 -15.15 7.16
CA THR A 145 0.99 -14.07 7.77
C THR A 145 1.44 -13.06 6.72
N TYR A 146 2.02 -13.54 5.62
CA TYR A 146 2.45 -12.68 4.53
C TYR A 146 1.28 -11.88 3.93
N VAL A 147 0.18 -12.56 3.62
CA VAL A 147 -1.00 -11.98 2.97
C VAL A 147 -1.63 -10.91 3.86
N SER A 148 -1.70 -11.14 5.17
CA SER A 148 -2.20 -10.16 6.14
C SER A 148 -1.35 -8.88 6.14
N THR A 149 -0.03 -9.01 6.24
CA THR A 149 0.88 -7.85 6.25
C THR A 149 0.89 -7.14 4.90
N ALA A 150 1.00 -7.88 3.80
CA ALA A 150 0.98 -7.36 2.44
C ALA A 150 -0.33 -6.61 2.12
N SER A 151 -1.48 -7.15 2.53
CA SER A 151 -2.79 -6.51 2.33
C SER A 151 -2.89 -5.18 3.07
N LYS A 152 -2.39 -5.11 4.31
CA LYS A 152 -2.35 -3.84 5.08
C LYS A 152 -1.44 -2.82 4.40
N THR A 153 -0.27 -3.24 3.94
CA THR A 153 0.66 -2.38 3.22
C THR A 153 0.07 -1.85 1.92
N LEU A 154 -0.50 -2.71 1.08
CA LEU A 154 -1.15 -2.30 -0.17
C LEU A 154 -2.36 -1.39 0.08
N ALA A 155 -3.14 -1.65 1.13
CA ALA A 155 -4.23 -0.76 1.54
C ALA A 155 -3.74 0.64 1.96
N GLN A 156 -2.57 0.74 2.61
CA GLN A 156 -1.96 2.04 2.91
C GLN A 156 -1.53 2.76 1.63
N VAL A 157 -0.86 2.07 0.71
CA VAL A 157 -0.44 2.61 -0.59
C VAL A 157 -1.65 3.09 -1.40
N GLU A 158 -2.73 2.30 -1.43
CA GLU A 158 -3.99 2.66 -2.09
C GLU A 158 -4.59 3.95 -1.48
N ARG A 159 -4.61 4.05 -0.15
CA ARG A 159 -5.12 5.23 0.57
C ARG A 159 -4.31 6.48 0.25
N ASP A 160 -2.98 6.36 0.30
CA ASP A 160 -2.06 7.44 -0.02
C ASP A 160 -2.21 7.92 -1.45
N CYS A 161 -2.31 6.99 -2.41
CA CYS A 161 -2.49 7.30 -3.82
C CYS A 161 -3.85 7.98 -4.09
N ARG A 162 -4.95 7.47 -3.53
CA ARG A 162 -6.29 8.08 -3.68
C ARG A 162 -6.34 9.48 -3.12
N TRP A 163 -5.76 9.69 -1.94
CA TRP A 163 -5.70 11.01 -1.33
C TRP A 163 -4.84 11.96 -2.18
N ASN A 164 -3.70 11.50 -2.69
CA ASN A 164 -2.82 12.28 -3.57
C ASN A 164 -3.53 12.69 -4.88
N ILE A 165 -4.29 11.78 -5.50
CA ILE A 165 -5.11 12.09 -6.68
C ILE A 165 -6.14 13.18 -6.36
N ALA A 166 -6.83 13.09 -5.22
CA ALA A 166 -7.80 14.09 -4.79
C ALA A 166 -7.11 15.46 -4.54
N TYR A 167 -5.96 15.45 -3.87
CA TYR A 167 -5.14 16.63 -3.65
C TYR A 167 -4.72 17.29 -4.96
N ASN A 168 -4.15 16.52 -5.89
CA ASN A 168 -3.71 16.99 -7.21
C ASN A 168 -4.86 17.46 -8.09
N THR A 169 -6.04 16.83 -7.98
CA THR A 169 -7.26 17.26 -8.67
C THR A 169 -7.71 18.63 -8.16
N SER A 170 -7.66 18.87 -6.84
CA SER A 170 -7.99 20.17 -6.26
C SER A 170 -7.07 21.30 -6.72
N ALA A 171 -5.83 20.96 -7.12
CA ALA A 171 -4.83 21.90 -7.60
C ALA A 171 -5.00 22.30 -9.08
N VAL A 172 -5.76 21.55 -9.89
CA VAL A 172 -5.95 21.81 -11.33
C VAL A 172 -6.42 23.24 -11.60
N LYS A 173 -7.51 23.66 -10.94
CA LYS A 173 -8.15 24.96 -11.17
C LYS A 173 -7.27 26.13 -10.70
N PRO A 174 -6.69 26.10 -9.47
CA PRO A 174 -5.65 27.04 -9.09
C PRO A 174 -4.51 27.14 -10.09
N ASN A 175 -3.92 26.01 -10.50
CA ASN A 175 -2.77 26.00 -11.40
C ASN A 175 -3.09 26.62 -12.75
N LYS A 176 -4.28 26.35 -13.31
CA LYS A 176 -4.76 27.03 -14.52
C LYS A 176 -4.84 28.54 -14.33
N LEU A 177 -5.45 29.00 -13.23
CA LEU A 177 -5.55 30.43 -12.93
C LEU A 177 -4.17 31.08 -12.73
N TRP A 178 -3.23 30.40 -12.08
CA TRP A 178 -1.85 30.89 -11.93
C TRP A 178 -1.16 31.03 -13.30
N LYS A 179 -1.26 30.03 -14.19
CA LYS A 179 -0.74 30.11 -15.57
C LYS A 179 -1.39 31.23 -16.37
N ASP A 180 -2.71 31.38 -16.27
CA ASP A 180 -3.46 32.46 -16.93
C ASP A 180 -3.03 33.87 -16.50
N THR A 181 -2.34 34.00 -15.35
CA THR A 181 -1.81 35.29 -14.89
C THR A 181 -0.54 35.72 -15.62
N GLU A 182 0.24 34.78 -16.17
CA GLU A 182 1.57 35.04 -16.75
C GLU A 182 1.50 36.04 -17.92
N LYS A 183 0.43 36.00 -18.72
CA LYS A 183 0.22 36.94 -19.84
C LYS A 183 -0.03 38.40 -19.42
N TYR A 184 -0.32 38.64 -18.14
CA TYR A 184 -0.52 39.97 -17.59
C TYR A 184 0.71 40.50 -16.84
N LEU A 185 1.73 39.65 -16.66
CA LEU A 185 3.03 40.06 -16.15
C LEU A 185 3.89 40.62 -17.28
N MET A 186 4.72 41.59 -16.95
CA MET A 186 5.75 42.10 -17.86
C MET A 186 6.98 41.21 -17.79
N LYS A 187 7.47 40.74 -18.94
CA LYS A 187 8.79 40.15 -19.05
C LYS A 187 9.84 41.26 -18.89
N GLY A 188 10.98 40.96 -18.27
CA GLY A 188 12.01 41.93 -17.83
C GLY A 188 12.65 42.86 -18.89
N THR A 189 12.12 42.92 -20.10
CA THR A 189 12.52 43.83 -21.18
C THR A 189 11.38 44.73 -21.69
N GLY A 190 10.19 44.65 -21.08
CA GLY A 190 9.02 45.45 -21.46
C GLY A 190 9.13 46.91 -21.01
N SER A 191 9.08 47.82 -21.96
CA SER A 191 9.18 49.28 -21.84
C SER A 191 7.92 49.93 -21.24
N GLU A 192 7.59 49.63 -19.98
CA GLU A 192 6.66 50.47 -19.19
C GLU A 192 7.46 51.37 -18.23
N PRO A 193 7.33 52.71 -18.30
CA PRO A 193 8.10 53.63 -17.45
C PRO A 193 7.90 53.36 -15.95
N GLY A 194 9.01 53.25 -15.19
CA GLY A 194 9.02 53.26 -13.72
C GLY A 194 8.69 51.94 -13.01
N VAL A 195 8.53 50.81 -13.70
CA VAL A 195 8.09 49.58 -13.01
C VAL A 195 9.19 48.93 -12.18
N THR A 196 8.93 48.73 -10.89
CA THR A 196 9.79 47.97 -9.96
C THR A 196 9.53 46.47 -10.12
N CYS A 197 10.61 45.70 -10.32
CA CYS A 197 10.58 44.29 -10.71
C CYS A 197 11.18 43.38 -9.63
N SER A 198 10.68 42.14 -9.52
CA SER A 198 11.45 41.07 -8.87
C SER A 198 12.01 40.14 -9.96
N GLU A 199 13.33 40.21 -10.16
CA GLU A 199 14.29 39.38 -10.93
C GLU A 199 13.92 38.75 -12.29
N LYS A 200 12.65 38.49 -12.65
CA LYS A 200 12.25 37.96 -13.98
C LYS A 200 10.91 38.45 -14.53
N VAL A 201 10.01 38.98 -13.69
CA VAL A 201 8.66 39.40 -14.09
C VAL A 201 8.17 40.55 -13.22
N CYS A 202 7.50 41.53 -13.82
CA CYS A 202 7.02 42.73 -13.13
C CYS A 202 5.49 42.87 -13.25
N ILE A 203 4.85 43.49 -12.26
CA ILE A 203 3.42 43.78 -12.32
C ILE A 203 3.25 45.03 -13.19
N SER A 204 2.51 44.90 -14.30
CA SER A 204 2.26 46.00 -15.22
C SER A 204 1.71 47.25 -14.50
N SER A 205 2.19 48.41 -14.90
CA SER A 205 1.69 49.74 -14.52
C SER A 205 0.32 50.04 -15.13
N ILE A 206 -0.03 49.37 -16.24
CA ILE A 206 -1.33 49.52 -16.90
C ILE A 206 -2.44 48.97 -15.98
N THR A 207 -3.31 49.86 -15.50
CA THR A 207 -4.39 49.55 -14.54
C THR A 207 -5.20 48.31 -14.91
N LYS A 208 -5.59 48.17 -16.19
CA LYS A 208 -6.37 47.01 -16.67
C LYS A 208 -5.59 45.70 -16.50
N LYS A 209 -4.29 45.66 -16.84
CA LYS A 209 -3.43 44.47 -16.73
C LYS A 209 -3.15 44.14 -15.26
N LYS A 210 -2.78 45.13 -14.44
CA LYS A 210 -2.61 45.01 -12.98
C LYS A 210 -3.84 44.42 -12.29
N ASN A 211 -5.01 45.00 -12.55
CA ASN A 211 -6.26 44.57 -11.93
C ASN A 211 -6.58 43.12 -12.33
N LYS A 212 -6.45 42.80 -13.62
CA LYS A 212 -6.69 41.43 -14.10
C LYS A 212 -5.72 40.41 -13.52
N TYR A 213 -4.44 40.77 -13.40
CA TYR A 213 -3.42 39.97 -12.71
C TYR A 213 -3.83 39.70 -11.26
N ALA A 214 -4.13 40.75 -10.50
CA ALA A 214 -4.50 40.62 -9.10
C ALA A 214 -5.81 39.84 -8.89
N ASP A 215 -6.83 40.06 -9.72
CA ASP A 215 -8.11 39.37 -9.64
C ASP A 215 -7.97 37.87 -9.90
N LEU A 216 -7.16 37.47 -10.90
CA LEU A 216 -6.87 36.06 -11.17
C LEU A 216 -6.08 35.41 -10.03
N ARG A 217 -5.08 36.11 -9.47
CA ARG A 217 -4.30 35.65 -8.31
C ARG A 217 -5.18 35.46 -7.07
N ILE A 218 -6.08 36.42 -6.79
CA ILE A 218 -7.07 36.33 -5.70
C ILE A 218 -8.01 35.14 -5.93
N ARG A 219 -8.50 34.95 -7.16
CA ARG A 219 -9.38 33.82 -7.50
C ARG A 219 -8.64 32.50 -7.31
N ALA A 220 -7.39 32.39 -7.75
CA ALA A 220 -6.57 31.19 -7.57
C ALA A 220 -6.40 30.85 -6.08
N LEU A 221 -6.09 31.85 -5.24
CA LEU A 221 -5.94 31.68 -3.79
C LEU A 221 -7.25 31.29 -3.09
N LYS A 222 -8.38 31.83 -3.53
CA LYS A 222 -9.71 31.42 -3.03
C LYS A 222 -9.99 29.95 -3.38
N GLU A 223 -9.64 29.50 -4.58
CA GLU A 223 -9.76 28.10 -4.97
C GLU A 223 -8.77 27.20 -4.21
N GLN A 224 -7.54 27.66 -3.94
CA GLN A 224 -6.55 26.92 -3.14
C GLN A 224 -7.03 26.64 -1.70
N ARG A 225 -7.97 27.41 -1.16
CA ARG A 225 -8.60 27.07 0.14
C ARG A 225 -9.32 25.72 0.11
N LYS A 226 -9.68 25.19 -1.06
CA LYS A 226 -10.24 23.82 -1.17
C LYS A 226 -9.17 22.76 -0.89
N THR A 227 -7.94 22.97 -1.34
CA THR A 227 -6.79 22.11 -1.02
C THR A 227 -6.51 22.07 0.48
N LEU A 228 -6.75 23.19 1.18
CA LEU A 228 -6.66 23.24 2.65
C LEU A 228 -7.70 22.33 3.33
N ALA A 229 -8.90 22.16 2.76
CA ALA A 229 -9.90 21.27 3.33
C ALA A 229 -9.42 19.81 3.32
N LEU A 230 -8.75 19.38 2.24
CA LEU A 230 -8.13 18.06 2.16
C LEU A 230 -7.04 17.88 3.22
N LEU A 231 -6.17 18.87 3.43
CA LEU A 231 -5.12 18.81 4.46
C LEU A 231 -5.66 18.82 5.90
N LYS A 232 -6.84 19.41 6.12
CA LYS A 232 -7.53 19.43 7.42
C LYS A 232 -8.42 18.21 7.66
N SER A 233 -8.68 17.42 6.61
CA SER A 233 -9.54 16.24 6.71
C SER A 233 -8.85 15.15 7.53
N LYS A 234 -9.66 14.33 8.22
CA LYS A 234 -9.17 13.10 8.86
C LYS A 234 -8.56 12.13 7.84
N ASP A 235 -9.00 12.19 6.58
CA ASP A 235 -8.46 11.37 5.50
C ASP A 235 -6.96 11.64 5.27
N CYS A 236 -6.51 12.89 5.43
CA CYS A 236 -5.08 13.21 5.35
C CYS A 236 -4.31 12.56 6.50
N GLU A 237 -4.81 12.63 7.73
CA GLU A 237 -4.15 12.02 8.90
C GLU A 237 -4.11 10.49 8.80
N ALA A 238 -5.00 9.88 8.03
CA ALA A 238 -5.00 8.45 7.75
C ALA A 238 -3.96 8.05 6.68
N THR A 239 -3.43 9.00 5.90
CA THR A 239 -2.32 8.73 4.97
C THR A 239 -0.98 8.58 5.68
N SER A 240 0.06 8.19 4.95
CA SER A 240 1.43 8.18 5.46
C SER A 240 1.93 9.57 5.89
N TYR A 241 1.27 10.68 5.56
CA TYR A 241 1.61 11.98 6.16
C TYR A 241 1.29 12.05 7.66
N GLY A 242 0.26 11.34 8.10
CA GLY A 242 -0.19 11.38 9.50
C GLY A 242 -0.37 12.81 10.02
N ARG A 243 0.20 13.08 11.20
CA ARG A 243 0.11 14.39 11.86
C ARG A 243 0.82 15.52 11.10
N ALA A 244 1.66 15.22 10.09
CA ALA A 244 2.26 16.27 9.28
C ALA A 244 1.19 17.10 8.53
N CYS A 245 0.04 16.50 8.21
CA CYS A 245 -1.11 17.16 7.61
C CYS A 245 -1.55 18.42 8.36
N VAL A 246 -1.53 18.40 9.69
CA VAL A 246 -1.90 19.56 10.52
C VAL A 246 -0.94 20.72 10.32
N THR A 247 0.37 20.43 10.24
CA THR A 247 1.39 21.46 9.98
C THR A 247 1.27 21.99 8.56
N LEU A 248 1.14 21.10 7.57
CA LEU A 248 0.94 21.48 6.16
C LEU A 248 -0.30 22.39 6.02
N ALA A 249 -1.41 22.03 6.65
CA ALA A 249 -2.63 22.85 6.66
C ALA A 249 -2.40 24.23 7.28
N LYS A 250 -1.71 24.31 8.42
CA LYS A 250 -1.41 25.60 9.09
C LYS A 250 -0.50 26.48 8.24
N SER A 251 0.58 25.92 7.71
CA SER A 251 1.51 26.60 6.79
C SER A 251 0.78 27.15 5.57
N TYR A 252 -0.02 26.31 4.91
CA TYR A 252 -0.75 26.67 3.71
C TYR A 252 -1.80 27.75 3.98
N ALA A 253 -2.56 27.64 5.07
CA ALA A 253 -3.53 28.65 5.48
C ALA A 253 -2.89 30.03 5.73
N SER A 254 -1.72 30.05 6.40
CA SER A 254 -0.95 31.27 6.66
C SER A 254 -0.47 31.94 5.38
N THR A 255 0.08 31.14 4.45
CA THR A 255 0.54 31.60 3.14
C THR A 255 -0.63 32.16 2.32
N VAL A 256 -1.73 31.43 2.20
CA VAL A 256 -2.92 31.89 1.46
C VAL A 256 -3.47 33.20 2.02
N ARG A 257 -3.53 33.35 3.35
CA ARG A 257 -3.97 34.60 4.00
C ARG A 257 -3.06 35.77 3.65
N THR A 258 -1.74 35.56 3.74
CA THR A 258 -0.74 36.61 3.46
C THR A 258 -0.78 37.02 1.99
N SER A 259 -0.80 36.06 1.07
CA SER A 259 -0.89 36.30 -0.36
C SER A 259 -2.19 37.02 -0.75
N LEU A 260 -3.34 36.64 -0.17
CA LEU A 260 -4.60 37.34 -0.42
C LEU A 260 -4.53 38.82 -0.04
N ALA A 261 -3.93 39.15 1.10
CA ALA A 261 -3.72 40.54 1.51
C ALA A 261 -2.79 41.29 0.54
N SER A 262 -1.75 40.63 0.02
CA SER A 262 -0.84 41.20 -0.99
C SER A 262 -1.55 41.52 -2.30
N TYR A 263 -2.26 40.56 -2.89
CA TYR A 263 -2.93 40.77 -4.18
C TYR A 263 -4.14 41.71 -4.05
N THR A 264 -4.83 41.72 -2.91
CA THR A 264 -5.89 42.72 -2.64
C THR A 264 -5.32 44.14 -2.58
N PHE A 265 -4.12 44.32 -2.00
CA PHE A 265 -3.44 45.60 -2.02
C PHE A 265 -3.06 46.01 -3.45
N ILE A 266 -2.40 45.13 -4.20
CA ILE A 266 -2.03 45.38 -5.61
C ILE A 266 -3.25 45.82 -6.43
N ARG A 267 -4.42 45.18 -6.21
CA ARG A 267 -5.68 45.50 -6.89
C ARG A 267 -6.21 46.91 -6.58
N LYS A 268 -5.96 47.42 -5.37
CA LYS A 268 -6.46 48.73 -4.89
C LYS A 268 -5.48 49.88 -5.11
N THR A 269 -4.19 49.57 -5.21
CA THR A 269 -3.15 50.58 -5.39
C THR A 269 -3.31 51.33 -6.71
N ALA A 270 -3.15 52.66 -6.71
CA ALA A 270 -3.23 53.49 -7.91
C ALA A 270 -2.13 53.14 -8.93
N SER A 271 -0.86 53.11 -8.50
CA SER A 271 0.31 52.83 -9.34
C SER A 271 1.22 51.72 -8.78
N THR A 272 1.75 50.88 -9.66
CA THR A 272 2.76 49.85 -9.32
C THR A 272 4.20 50.37 -9.42
N VAL A 273 4.40 51.56 -9.97
CA VAL A 273 5.70 52.24 -10.15
C VAL A 273 6.24 52.68 -8.78
N GLY A 274 7.45 52.26 -8.41
CA GLY A 274 8.13 52.68 -7.18
C GLY A 274 7.34 52.40 -5.89
N ASN A 275 6.43 51.41 -5.91
CA ASN A 275 5.48 51.25 -4.80
C ASN A 275 6.07 50.43 -3.66
N ASN A 276 6.67 51.12 -2.69
CA ASN A 276 7.20 50.54 -1.44
C ASN A 276 6.20 49.63 -0.70
N GLY A 277 4.89 49.89 -0.83
CA GLY A 277 3.85 49.06 -0.24
C GLY A 277 3.71 47.69 -0.91
N ILE A 278 3.86 47.62 -2.23
CA ILE A 278 3.89 46.34 -2.99
C ILE A 278 5.15 45.57 -2.59
N ASP A 279 6.31 46.22 -2.58
CA ASP A 279 7.59 45.58 -2.25
C ASP A 279 7.60 45.00 -0.82
N LYS A 280 7.15 45.77 0.16
CA LYS A 280 7.01 45.31 1.56
C LYS A 280 6.09 44.09 1.67
N ARG A 281 4.98 44.07 0.94
CA ARG A 281 4.01 42.95 0.96
C ARG A 281 4.55 41.70 0.26
N GLN A 282 5.20 41.86 -0.89
CA GLN A 282 5.88 40.75 -1.56
C GLN A 282 7.03 40.20 -0.71
N ALA A 283 7.80 41.05 -0.02
CA ALA A 283 8.81 40.62 0.92
C ALA A 283 8.21 39.83 2.09
N LYS A 284 7.07 40.28 2.64
CA LYS A 284 6.31 39.55 3.67
C LYS A 284 5.80 38.20 3.18
N GLU A 285 5.28 38.13 1.95
CA GLU A 285 4.86 36.89 1.30
C GLU A 285 6.04 35.93 1.11
N ARG A 286 7.18 36.39 0.60
CA ARG A 286 8.41 35.59 0.48
C ARG A 286 8.87 35.04 1.84
N LYS A 287 8.82 35.87 2.89
CA LYS A 287 9.16 35.44 4.26
C LYS A 287 8.18 34.38 4.78
N ALA A 288 6.88 34.57 4.56
CA ALA A 288 5.84 33.60 4.94
C ALA A 288 6.03 32.27 4.20
N TRP A 289 6.30 32.29 2.90
CA TRP A 289 6.60 31.11 2.09
C TRP A 289 7.85 30.38 2.59
N LYS A 290 8.95 31.09 2.85
CA LYS A 290 10.18 30.48 3.41
C LYS A 290 9.92 29.81 4.76
N ALA A 291 9.15 30.45 5.64
CA ALA A 291 8.77 29.89 6.93
C ALA A 291 7.88 28.64 6.78
N ALA A 292 6.88 28.69 5.90
CA ALA A 292 6.00 27.56 5.56
C ALA A 292 6.82 26.37 5.04
N VAL A 293 7.67 26.59 4.04
CA VAL A 293 8.55 25.54 3.48
C VAL A 293 9.43 24.92 4.56
N LYS A 294 10.00 25.72 5.47
CA LYS A 294 10.81 25.22 6.60
C LYS A 294 9.97 24.34 7.54
N ALA A 295 8.78 24.80 7.91
CA ALA A 295 7.87 24.07 8.81
C ALA A 295 7.37 22.77 8.18
N ASP A 296 6.96 22.82 6.91
CA ASP A 296 6.50 21.67 6.14
C ASP A 296 7.61 20.63 6.03
N ARG A 297 8.84 21.06 5.69
CA ARG A 297 9.99 20.17 5.63
C ARG A 297 10.26 19.50 6.99
N ALA A 298 10.22 20.26 8.09
CA ALA A 298 10.45 19.70 9.42
C ALA A 298 9.38 18.66 9.78
N ALA A 299 8.11 18.94 9.47
CA ALA A 299 7.01 18.00 9.69
C ALA A 299 7.15 16.72 8.86
N VAL A 300 7.47 16.85 7.57
CA VAL A 300 7.70 15.71 6.67
C VAL A 300 8.90 14.87 7.10
N LEU A 301 10.01 15.50 7.48
CA LEU A 301 11.21 14.78 7.95
C LEU A 301 11.02 14.13 9.32
N LYS A 302 10.04 14.56 10.13
CA LYS A 302 9.69 13.84 11.35
C LYS A 302 9.03 12.49 11.04
N VAL A 303 8.28 12.42 9.95
CA VAL A 303 7.57 11.22 9.50
C VAL A 303 8.49 10.31 8.67
N ALA A 304 9.30 10.89 7.79
CA ALA A 304 10.25 10.19 6.94
C ALA A 304 11.67 10.81 7.03
N PRO A 305 12.43 10.56 8.12
CA PRO A 305 13.74 11.16 8.35
C PRO A 305 14.79 10.88 7.26
N GLU A 306 14.71 9.72 6.61
CA GLU A 306 15.57 9.29 5.51
C GLU A 306 15.53 10.24 4.32
N LEU A 307 14.44 11.00 4.17
CA LEU A 307 14.26 11.96 3.09
C LEU A 307 15.09 13.23 3.27
N LYS A 308 15.86 13.35 4.35
CA LYS A 308 16.71 14.51 4.64
C LYS A 308 17.68 14.85 3.50
N LYS A 309 18.17 13.83 2.78
CA LYS A 309 19.09 13.97 1.64
C LYS A 309 18.39 14.08 0.27
N SER A 310 17.06 13.94 0.21
CA SER A 310 16.32 14.05 -1.05
C SER A 310 16.41 15.48 -1.59
N LYS A 311 17.02 15.64 -2.78
CA LYS A 311 17.09 16.94 -3.47
C LYS A 311 15.70 17.49 -3.76
N ASP A 312 14.76 16.61 -4.05
CA ASP A 312 13.39 16.97 -4.39
C ASP A 312 12.62 17.52 -3.18
N LEU A 313 12.74 16.91 -2.01
CA LEU A 313 12.14 17.44 -0.77
C LEU A 313 12.86 18.66 -0.21
N LYS A 314 14.13 18.86 -0.56
CA LYS A 314 14.83 20.12 -0.29
C LYS A 314 14.25 21.27 -1.12
N ALA A 315 13.82 21.00 -2.34
CA ALA A 315 13.28 22.01 -3.25
C ALA A 315 11.78 22.29 -3.04
N SER A 316 10.96 21.28 -2.71
CA SER A 316 9.51 21.43 -2.54
C SER A 316 8.95 20.38 -1.55
N PRO A 317 9.00 20.64 -0.23
CA PRO A 317 8.53 19.70 0.78
C PRO A 317 7.01 19.46 0.77
N SER A 318 6.25 20.31 0.08
CA SER A 318 4.80 20.17 -0.13
C SER A 318 4.42 19.37 -1.40
N TRP A 319 5.41 18.79 -2.10
CA TRP A 319 5.15 17.87 -3.22
C TRP A 319 4.79 16.47 -2.70
N THR A 320 3.49 16.23 -2.64
CA THR A 320 2.86 15.03 -2.12
C THR A 320 3.26 13.77 -2.88
N ASP A 321 3.32 13.84 -4.22
CA ASP A 321 3.72 12.72 -5.07
C ASP A 321 5.09 12.15 -4.71
N ILE A 322 6.07 13.01 -4.43
CA ILE A 322 7.44 12.56 -4.13
C ILE A 322 7.52 11.93 -2.76
N PHE A 323 6.87 12.53 -1.78
CA PHE A 323 6.79 11.97 -0.43
C PHE A 323 6.20 10.56 -0.47
N PHE A 324 5.01 10.40 -1.05
CA PHE A 324 4.34 9.10 -1.11
C PHE A 324 5.10 8.10 -1.97
N ALA A 325 5.66 8.51 -3.11
CA ALA A 325 6.49 7.63 -3.92
C ALA A 325 7.68 7.04 -3.15
N HIS A 326 8.26 7.79 -2.21
CA HIS A 326 9.34 7.28 -1.38
C HIS A 326 8.84 6.41 -0.24
N VAL A 327 7.84 6.89 0.51
CA VAL A 327 7.33 6.18 1.69
C VAL A 327 6.70 4.85 1.27
N ASP A 328 5.91 4.81 0.21
CA ASP A 328 5.25 3.58 -0.25
C ASP A 328 6.23 2.55 -0.80
N LYS A 329 7.27 3.00 -1.52
CA LYS A 329 8.36 2.10 -1.92
C LYS A 329 9.04 1.48 -0.71
N ARG A 330 9.23 2.25 0.37
CA ARG A 330 9.82 1.75 1.61
C ARG A 330 8.87 0.79 2.32
N LEU A 331 7.58 1.09 2.40
CA LEU A 331 6.58 0.21 2.98
C LEU A 331 6.57 -1.16 2.27
N LEU A 332 6.62 -1.17 0.93
CA LEU A 332 6.74 -2.40 0.15
C LEU A 332 8.09 -3.10 0.30
N ALA A 333 9.19 -2.35 0.45
CA ALA A 333 10.51 -2.92 0.72
C ALA A 333 10.63 -3.50 2.14
N GLY A 334 9.81 -3.02 3.08
CA GLY A 334 9.71 -3.57 4.44
C GLY A 334 9.23 -5.01 4.47
N LEU A 335 8.51 -5.46 3.43
CA LEU A 335 8.02 -6.84 3.29
C LEU A 335 9.07 -7.82 2.76
N LYS A 336 10.35 -7.44 2.70
CA LYS A 336 11.41 -8.23 2.06
C LYS A 336 11.59 -9.60 2.72
N ASP A 337 11.47 -9.68 4.04
CA ASP A 337 11.79 -10.89 4.79
C ASP A 337 10.63 -11.88 4.70
N GLU A 338 9.39 -11.39 4.78
CA GLU A 338 8.19 -12.19 4.54
C GLU A 338 8.13 -12.66 3.08
N ARG A 339 8.48 -11.79 2.11
CA ARG A 339 8.58 -12.18 0.70
C ARG A 339 9.64 -13.25 0.48
N ALA A 340 10.80 -13.15 1.13
CA ALA A 340 11.84 -14.16 1.06
C ALA A 340 11.38 -15.49 1.67
N ALA A 341 10.60 -15.46 2.75
CA ALA A 341 10.01 -16.65 3.35
C ALA A 341 9.02 -17.35 2.40
N ILE A 342 8.12 -16.59 1.76
CA ILE A 342 7.27 -17.12 0.68
C ILE A 342 8.11 -17.64 -0.50
N GLY A 343 9.22 -16.97 -0.81
CA GLY A 343 10.16 -17.41 -1.84
C GLY A 343 10.74 -18.81 -1.61
N LYS A 344 10.85 -19.26 -0.35
CA LYS A 344 11.37 -20.59 0.02
C LYS A 344 10.33 -21.71 -0.05
N LEU A 345 9.04 -21.39 -0.16
CA LEU A 345 7.94 -22.37 -0.34
C LEU A 345 8.04 -23.11 -1.68
#